data_AF-A0A561WSC7-F1
#
_entry.id   AF-A0A561WSC7-F1
#
_cell.length_a   1.000
_cell.length_b   1.000
_cell.length_c   1.000
_cell.angle_alpha   90.00
_cell.angle_beta   90.00
_cell.angle_gamma   90.00
#
_symmetry.space_group_name_H-M   'P 1'
#
loop_
_entity.id
_entity.type
_entity.pdbx_description
1 polymer ?
#
loop_
_entity_poly.entity_id
_entity_poly.type
_entity_poly.pdbx_seq_one_letter_code
_entity_poly.pdbx_strand_id
1 'polypeptide(L)'
;MNSKLKRGVLTAIASGAAAVASLAVLPASPAFAYTPSCLTYSLSQGSFKVCVVQTSSTAAKAYVTVASNSTYISGKLVIVTPSGSYSSCSGKYYSGDTCSITKSHGSGTYRSAWNSVSGSTYEGGAVRV
;
A
#
# COMPACT_ATOMS: atom_id res chain seq x y z
N MET A 1 -52.03 49.37 -15.54
CA MET A 1 -52.35 48.80 -16.88
C MET A 1 -51.20 47.88 -17.31
N ASN A 2 -51.54 46.70 -17.81
CA ASN A 2 -50.68 45.59 -18.23
C ASN A 2 -49.49 45.96 -19.13
N SER A 3 -48.35 45.27 -18.94
CA SER A 3 -47.73 44.40 -19.97
C SER A 3 -46.51 43.65 -19.39
N LYS A 4 -46.60 42.32 -19.25
CA LYS A 4 -45.97 41.27 -20.10
C LYS A 4 -44.43 41.19 -19.92
N LEU A 5 -43.93 40.16 -19.23
CA LEU A 5 -43.50 38.86 -19.80
C LEU A 5 -42.11 38.93 -20.46
N LYS A 6 -41.08 38.27 -19.88
CA LYS A 6 -40.42 37.07 -20.47
C LYS A 6 -39.11 36.69 -19.76
N ARG A 7 -38.93 35.36 -19.73
CA ARG A 7 -37.83 34.52 -19.24
C ARG A 7 -36.48 34.78 -19.94
N GLY A 8 -35.39 34.42 -19.27
CA GLY A 8 -34.07 34.16 -19.87
C GLY A 8 -32.95 34.28 -18.83
N VAL A 9 -32.57 33.21 -18.11
CA VAL A 9 -31.48 32.26 -18.43
C VAL A 9 -30.07 32.76 -18.05
N LEU A 10 -29.57 32.20 -16.94
CA LEU A 10 -28.25 31.61 -16.70
C LEU A 10 -26.92 32.38 -16.95
N THR A 11 -26.15 32.44 -15.86
CA THR A 11 -24.75 31.94 -15.71
C THR A 11 -23.57 32.92 -15.81
N ALA A 12 -22.94 33.08 -14.62
CA ALA A 12 -21.50 33.10 -14.28
C ALA A 12 -20.58 34.14 -15.01
N ILE A 13 -19.43 34.57 -14.51
CA ILE A 13 -18.34 33.82 -13.89
C ILE A 13 -17.38 34.77 -13.16
N ALA A 14 -16.92 34.27 -12.01
CA ALA A 14 -15.57 34.34 -11.42
C ALA A 14 -14.71 35.62 -11.58
N SER A 15 -14.39 36.20 -10.43
CA SER A 15 -13.31 37.16 -10.22
C SER A 15 -12.38 36.68 -9.11
N GLY A 16 -11.06 36.86 -9.31
CA GLY A 16 -10.01 36.79 -8.27
C GLY A 16 -9.01 35.64 -8.51
N ALA A 17 -7.88 35.85 -9.20
CA ALA A 17 -6.67 36.59 -8.80
C ALA A 17 -5.77 35.85 -7.77
N ALA A 18 -4.71 35.25 -8.34
CA ALA A 18 -3.32 35.13 -7.87
C ALA A 18 -2.98 34.67 -6.43
N ALA A 19 -2.22 33.57 -6.37
CA ALA A 19 -1.03 33.47 -5.52
C ALA A 19 0.03 32.63 -6.25
N VAL A 20 1.12 33.28 -6.65
CA VAL A 20 2.29 32.66 -7.28
C VAL A 20 3.14 32.08 -6.14
N ALA A 21 3.00 30.78 -5.87
CA ALA A 21 3.94 30.08 -5.01
C ALA A 21 5.07 29.52 -5.89
N SER A 22 6.23 30.17 -5.84
CA SER A 22 7.49 29.66 -6.36
C SER A 22 7.89 28.40 -5.59
N LEU A 23 7.27 27.27 -5.90
CA LEU A 23 7.79 25.98 -5.50
C LEU A 23 8.91 25.65 -6.47
N ALA A 24 10.14 25.76 -5.97
CA ALA A 24 11.28 25.07 -6.53
C ALA A 24 10.85 23.62 -6.79
N VAL A 25 10.59 23.31 -8.06
CA VAL A 25 10.45 21.94 -8.53
C VAL A 25 11.85 21.36 -8.41
N LEU A 26 12.17 20.84 -7.22
CA LEU A 26 13.11 19.74 -7.11
C LEU A 26 12.67 18.75 -8.18
N PRO A 27 13.55 18.30 -9.08
CA PRO A 27 13.18 17.21 -9.96
C PRO A 27 12.73 16.10 -9.02
N ALA A 28 11.44 15.76 -9.08
CA ALA A 28 10.98 14.49 -8.59
C ALA A 28 11.79 13.49 -9.41
N SER A 29 12.94 13.10 -8.87
CA SER A 29 13.71 11.94 -9.31
C SER A 29 12.66 10.90 -9.66
N PRO A 30 12.73 10.28 -10.84
CA PRO A 30 11.72 9.31 -11.24
C PRO A 30 11.60 8.33 -10.08
N ALA A 31 10.53 8.44 -9.31
CA ALA A 31 10.22 7.47 -8.30
C ALA A 31 9.92 6.25 -9.15
N PHE A 32 10.93 5.40 -9.32
CA PHE A 32 10.74 4.07 -9.87
C PHE A 32 9.55 3.53 -9.08
N ALA A 33 8.39 3.51 -9.73
CA ALA A 33 7.14 3.16 -9.08
C ALA A 33 7.20 1.64 -8.91
N TYR A 34 7.92 1.21 -7.88
CA TYR A 34 8.03 -0.17 -7.51
C TYR A 34 6.62 -0.63 -7.15
N THR A 35 6.00 -1.38 -8.06
CA THR A 35 4.63 -1.82 -7.89
C THR A 35 4.62 -2.93 -6.84
N PRO A 36 3.88 -2.76 -5.73
CA PRO A 36 3.80 -3.80 -4.71
C PRO A 36 3.09 -5.03 -5.27
N SER A 37 3.66 -6.21 -5.02
CA SER A 37 3.07 -7.50 -5.33
C SER A 37 2.35 -8.02 -4.09
N CYS A 38 1.01 -8.06 -4.14
CA CYS A 38 0.15 -8.35 -3.00
C CYS A 38 -0.82 -9.49 -3.29
N LEU A 39 -1.03 -10.37 -2.32
CA LEU A 39 -2.14 -11.33 -2.30
C LEU A 39 -3.07 -11.02 -1.13
N THR A 40 -4.37 -11.14 -1.37
CA THR A 40 -5.42 -10.92 -0.36
C THR A 40 -6.02 -12.24 0.06
N TYR A 41 -6.17 -12.45 1.36
CA TYR A 41 -6.74 -13.63 1.97
C TYR A 41 -7.96 -13.26 2.79
N SER A 42 -8.99 -14.10 2.74
CA SER A 42 -10.22 -13.97 3.50
C SER A 42 -10.35 -15.16 4.44
N LEU A 43 -10.46 -14.89 5.73
CA LEU A 43 -10.68 -15.87 6.80
C LEU A 43 -12.00 -15.56 7.51
N SER A 44 -12.46 -16.49 8.35
CA SER A 44 -13.64 -16.27 9.21
C SER A 44 -13.48 -15.08 10.16
N GLN A 45 -12.24 -14.72 10.50
CA GLN A 45 -11.88 -13.63 11.41
C GLN A 45 -11.66 -12.28 10.67
N GLY A 46 -11.78 -12.28 9.33
CA GLY A 46 -11.62 -11.11 8.48
C GLY A 46 -10.63 -11.32 7.35
N SER A 47 -10.31 -10.23 6.65
CA SER A 47 -9.44 -10.25 5.47
C SER A 47 -8.13 -9.53 5.72
N PHE A 48 -7.05 -9.97 5.08
CA PHE A 48 -5.75 -9.33 5.17
C PHE A 48 -4.97 -9.48 3.86
N LYS A 49 -3.99 -8.61 3.67
CA LYS A 49 -3.11 -8.60 2.50
C LYS A 49 -1.69 -8.85 2.92
N VAL A 50 -1.00 -9.75 2.22
CA VAL A 50 0.44 -9.96 2.36
C VAL A 50 1.09 -9.42 1.09
N CYS A 51 2.02 -8.50 1.26
CA CYS A 51 2.63 -7.75 0.17
C CYS A 51 4.15 -7.79 0.25
N VAL A 52 4.79 -7.71 -0.91
CA VAL A 52 6.20 -7.40 -1.04
C VAL A 52 6.40 -6.33 -2.12
N VAL A 53 7.26 -5.36 -1.86
CA VAL A 53 7.55 -4.26 -2.76
C VAL A 53 9.05 -4.05 -2.83
N GLN A 54 9.58 -3.85 -4.03
CA GLN A 54 10.97 -3.42 -4.18
C GLN A 54 11.12 -2.01 -3.59
N THR A 55 12.15 -1.76 -2.79
CA THR A 55 12.43 -0.44 -2.23
C THR A 55 13.70 0.17 -2.80
N SER A 56 14.59 -0.64 -3.36
CA SER A 56 15.77 -0.22 -4.12
C SER A 56 16.21 -1.34 -5.07
N SER A 57 17.29 -1.14 -5.83
CA SER A 57 17.94 -2.19 -6.65
C SER A 57 18.56 -3.35 -5.85
N THR A 58 18.55 -3.29 -4.52
CA THR A 58 19.13 -4.31 -3.65
C THR A 58 18.24 -4.71 -2.48
N ALA A 59 17.09 -4.06 -2.31
CA ALA A 59 16.21 -4.26 -1.17
C ALA A 59 14.73 -4.37 -1.54
N ALA A 60 14.00 -5.15 -0.74
CA ALA A 60 12.56 -5.21 -0.75
C ALA A 60 11.97 -5.11 0.66
N LYS A 61 10.75 -4.58 0.73
CA LYS A 61 9.93 -4.50 1.93
C LYS A 61 8.76 -5.47 1.81
N ALA A 62 8.63 -6.38 2.74
CA ALA A 62 7.41 -7.16 2.94
C ALA A 62 6.55 -6.49 4.01
N TYR A 63 5.23 -6.56 3.86
CA TYR A 63 4.30 -6.07 4.87
C TYR A 63 2.98 -6.84 4.84
N VAL A 64 2.29 -6.82 5.97
CA VAL A 64 0.92 -7.31 6.09
C VAL A 64 0.00 -6.18 6.54
N THR A 65 -1.18 -6.12 5.94
CA THR A 65 -2.21 -5.14 6.29
C THR A 65 -3.52 -5.86 6.50
N VAL A 66 -4.13 -5.63 7.66
CA VAL A 66 -5.44 -6.20 8.00
C VAL A 66 -6.53 -5.26 7.47
N ALA A 67 -7.49 -5.82 6.73
CA ALA A 67 -8.56 -5.04 6.13
C ALA A 67 -9.50 -4.47 7.19
N SER A 68 -10.08 -3.30 6.89
CA SER A 68 -11.11 -2.66 7.71
C SER A 68 -12.27 -3.63 7.98
N ASN A 69 -12.76 -3.64 9.21
CA ASN A 69 -13.81 -4.55 9.72
C ASN A 69 -13.37 -6.01 9.97
N SER A 70 -12.06 -6.29 9.98
CA SER A 70 -11.53 -7.59 10.43
C SER A 70 -11.19 -7.56 11.92
N THR A 71 -11.33 -8.69 12.61
CA THR A 71 -11.06 -8.78 14.05
C THR A 71 -9.57 -8.67 14.32
N TYR A 72 -8.80 -9.69 13.97
CA TYR A 72 -7.34 -9.68 13.96
C TYR A 72 -6.83 -10.88 13.16
N ILE A 73 -5.57 -10.82 12.75
CA ILE A 73 -4.82 -12.00 12.32
C ILE A 73 -3.71 -12.27 13.32
N SER A 74 -3.39 -13.53 13.56
CA SER A 74 -2.25 -13.91 14.40
C SER A 74 -1.23 -14.64 13.56
N GLY A 75 0.04 -14.33 13.75
CA GLY A 75 1.10 -14.99 12.97
C GLY A 75 2.42 -14.24 12.99
N LYS A 76 3.26 -14.56 12.03
CA LYS A 76 4.60 -14.00 11.83
C LYS A 76 4.80 -13.63 10.37
N LEU A 77 5.25 -12.40 10.11
CA LEU A 77 5.64 -11.98 8.76
C LEU A 77 7.06 -12.45 8.45
N VAL A 78 7.22 -13.04 7.28
CA VAL A 78 8.49 -13.51 6.72
C VAL A 78 8.72 -12.87 5.37
N ILE A 79 9.97 -12.48 5.11
CA ILE A 79 10.46 -12.19 3.77
C ILE A 79 11.50 -13.24 3.39
N VAL A 80 11.29 -13.89 2.25
CA VAL A 80 12.21 -14.87 1.67
C VAL A 80 13.05 -14.15 0.63
N THR A 81 14.37 -14.30 0.76
CA THR A 81 15.39 -13.76 -0.13
C THR A 81 16.17 -14.92 -0.76
N PRO A 82 16.99 -14.68 -1.80
CA PRO A 82 17.88 -15.71 -2.35
C PRO A 82 18.85 -16.30 -1.31
N SER A 83 19.20 -15.53 -0.27
CA SER A 83 20.12 -15.93 0.78
C SER A 83 19.45 -16.62 1.97
N GLY A 84 18.11 -16.65 2.02
CA GLY A 84 17.35 -17.25 3.13
C GLY A 84 16.11 -16.46 3.53
N SER A 85 15.47 -16.92 4.61
CA SER A 85 14.20 -16.40 5.12
C SER A 85 14.39 -15.60 6.40
N TYR A 86 13.81 -14.40 6.46
CA TYR A 86 13.90 -13.51 7.61
C TYR A 86 12.53 -13.13 8.11
N SER A 87 12.34 -13.21 9.42
CA SER A 87 11.09 -12.82 10.06
C SER A 87 11.25 -11.54 10.88
N SER A 88 10.21 -10.71 10.93
CA SER A 88 10.21 -9.48 11.74
C SER A 88 9.18 -9.57 12.84
N CYS A 89 7.93 -9.18 12.54
CA CYS A 89 6.90 -9.19 13.54
C CYS A 89 6.31 -10.57 13.77
N SER A 90 5.88 -10.79 15.00
CA SER A 90 5.01 -11.89 15.39
C SER A 90 3.99 -11.39 16.40
N GLY A 91 2.75 -11.87 16.33
CA GLY A 91 1.71 -11.54 17.29
C GLY A 91 0.34 -11.42 16.65
N LYS A 92 -0.56 -10.70 17.34
CA LYS A 92 -1.89 -10.35 16.83
C LYS A 92 -1.83 -8.97 16.18
N TYR A 93 -2.43 -8.85 14.99
CA TYR A 93 -2.51 -7.63 14.19
C TYR A 93 -3.97 -7.32 13.92
N TYR A 94 -4.41 -6.12 14.31
CA TYR A 94 -5.78 -5.64 14.15
C TYR A 94 -5.92 -4.77 12.90
N SER A 95 -7.15 -4.45 12.53
CA SER A 95 -7.43 -3.49 11.46
C SER A 95 -6.71 -2.15 11.71
N GLY A 96 -5.96 -1.67 10.72
CA GLY A 96 -5.13 -0.46 10.83
C GLY A 96 -3.69 -0.73 11.24
N ASP A 97 -3.40 -1.88 11.85
CA ASP A 97 -2.03 -2.27 12.13
C ASP A 97 -1.33 -2.66 10.83
N THR A 98 -0.07 -2.23 10.72
CA THR A 98 0.82 -2.66 9.65
C THR A 98 2.08 -3.22 10.27
N CYS A 99 2.35 -4.49 10.03
CA CYS A 99 3.69 -5.02 10.23
C CYS A 99 4.46 -4.97 8.92
N SER A 100 5.73 -4.59 9.00
CA SER A 100 6.64 -4.68 7.86
C SER A 100 8.05 -5.13 8.25
N ILE A 101 8.76 -5.61 7.23
CA ILE A 101 10.19 -5.93 7.28
C ILE A 101 10.82 -5.46 5.98
N THR A 102 11.99 -4.84 6.06
CA THR A 102 12.80 -4.51 4.89
C THR A 102 14.10 -5.29 4.94
N LYS A 103 14.48 -5.91 3.83
CA LYS A 103 15.75 -6.64 3.69
C LYS A 103 16.46 -6.25 2.42
N SER A 104 17.78 -6.13 2.53
CA SER A 104 18.70 -5.85 1.43
C SER A 104 19.71 -6.98 1.33
N HIS A 105 19.63 -7.77 0.25
CA HIS A 105 20.48 -8.94 0.01
C HIS A 105 20.93 -9.04 -1.46
N GLY A 106 20.95 -7.91 -2.17
CA GLY A 106 21.36 -7.85 -3.58
C GLY A 106 20.23 -8.23 -4.54
N SER A 107 20.60 -8.50 -5.80
CA SER A 107 19.65 -8.80 -6.86
C SER A 107 19.03 -10.19 -6.70
N GLY A 108 17.74 -10.30 -6.97
CA GLY A 108 17.06 -11.60 -6.96
C GLY A 108 15.58 -11.50 -6.70
N THR A 109 14.94 -12.63 -6.47
CA THR A 109 13.50 -12.67 -6.19
C THR A 109 13.26 -12.64 -4.69
N TYR A 110 12.49 -11.64 -4.25
CA TYR A 110 12.03 -11.52 -2.88
C TYR A 110 10.57 -11.93 -2.83
N ARG A 111 10.20 -12.71 -1.82
CA ARG A 111 8.82 -13.13 -1.55
C ARG A 111 8.44 -12.77 -0.14
N SER A 112 7.16 -12.53 0.09
CA SER A 112 6.61 -12.35 1.44
C SER A 112 5.73 -13.54 1.80
N ALA A 113 5.67 -13.90 3.07
CA ALA A 113 4.71 -14.87 3.58
C ALA A 113 4.24 -14.48 4.99
N TRP A 114 3.00 -14.79 5.30
CA TRP A 114 2.45 -14.71 6.64
C TRP A 114 2.21 -16.10 7.20
N ASN A 115 2.95 -16.47 8.24
CA ASN A 115 2.80 -17.76 8.92
C ASN A 115 1.84 -17.58 10.09
N SER A 116 0.61 -18.03 9.94
CA SER A 116 -0.40 -17.95 10.99
C SER A 116 -0.03 -18.82 12.18
N VAL A 117 -0.45 -18.40 13.39
CA VAL A 117 -0.30 -19.23 14.60
C VAL A 117 -1.11 -20.53 14.50
N SER A 118 -2.13 -20.57 13.64
CA SER A 118 -2.89 -21.78 13.32
C SER A 118 -2.13 -22.80 12.46
N GLY A 119 -0.90 -22.48 12.03
CA GLY A 119 -0.05 -23.35 11.19
C GLY A 119 -0.22 -23.14 9.68
N SER A 120 -1.17 -22.31 9.24
CA SER A 120 -1.36 -21.97 7.82
C SER A 120 -0.33 -20.95 7.35
N THR A 121 0.21 -21.12 6.15
CA THR A 121 1.10 -20.15 5.51
C THR A 121 0.37 -19.46 4.36
N TYR A 122 0.41 -18.13 4.36
CA TYR A 122 -0.22 -17.28 3.35
C TYR A 122 0.85 -16.51 2.62
N GLU A 123 1.21 -16.98 1.42
CA GLU A 123 2.18 -16.31 0.58
C GLU A 123 1.66 -14.93 0.15
N GLY A 124 2.52 -13.94 0.02
CA GLY A 124 2.17 -12.70 -0.65
C GLY A 124 2.60 -12.77 -2.11
N GLY A 125 3.11 -11.65 -2.59
CA GLY A 125 3.69 -11.58 -3.92
C GLY A 125 5.15 -12.02 -4.00
N ALA A 126 5.67 -11.88 -5.21
CA ALA A 126 7.10 -11.88 -5.49
C ALA A 126 7.48 -10.59 -6.22
N VAL A 127 8.64 -10.04 -5.90
CA VAL A 127 9.26 -8.94 -6.64
C VAL A 127 10.69 -9.30 -6.99
N ARG A 128 11.13 -8.90 -8.19
CA ARG A 128 12.52 -9.01 -8.59
C ARG A 128 13.21 -7.69 -8.28
N VAL A 129 14.24 -7.78 -7.45
CA VAL A 129 15.11 -6.69 -7.04
C VAL A 129 16.36 -6.70 -7.91
#